data_AF-Q46PW3-F1
#
_entry.id   AF-Q46PW3-F1
#
_cell.length_a   1.000
_cell.length_b   1.000
_cell.length_c   1.000
_cell.angle_alpha   90.00
_cell.angle_beta   90.00
_cell.angle_gamma   90.00
#
_symmetry.space_group_name_H-M   'P 1'
#
loop_
_entity.id
_entity.type
_entity.pdbx_description
1 polymer ?
#
loop_
_entity_poly.entity_id
_entity_poly.type
_entity_poly.pdbx_seq_one_letter_code
_entity_poly.pdbx_strand_id
1 'polypeptide(L)'
;MSIAGTWRNEYGSLMTLSVGDGVAPGALRGLYRSSTGSVGSYLVAGFAAAQAVSLDHGQPVALSICWHSLGGEQADPSWQWTSGLSGQLSVVDGEEVLTLSHLLMASGDFPGLMPAGHYIDKLSYRRCANPPSAPAIVRPAAATMNHPLAGEWCGGDGTVLKLVAGLLPDAGFAEVSGVLSCKGHEVPVTGFITSGSGTAVSRHAVSLAVADPGAGTVAAMSGTLDAARGTLQLFSLSSRSTTSGDRYAQTSASHVEYFLLPKAWAHAKMPAQVAD
;
A
#
# COMPACT_ATOMS: atom_id res chain seq x y z
N MET A 1 19.00 -0.29 14.64
CA MET A 1 18.08 -1.15 13.86
C MET A 1 17.12 -0.24 13.13
N SER A 2 16.95 -0.40 11.82
CA SER A 2 16.12 0.48 10.99
C SER A 2 15.46 -0.32 9.88
N ILE A 3 14.21 -0.03 9.55
CA ILE A 3 13.54 -0.65 8.39
C ILE A 3 14.23 -0.32 7.05
N ALA A 4 15.00 0.77 6.98
CA ALA A 4 15.78 1.11 5.80
C ALA A 4 16.86 0.05 5.51
N GLY A 5 17.06 -0.27 4.24
CA GLY A 5 18.02 -1.25 3.77
C GLY A 5 17.44 -2.15 2.69
N THR A 6 18.20 -3.17 2.32
CA THR A 6 17.77 -4.17 1.34
C THR A 6 17.42 -5.48 2.02
N TRP A 7 16.26 -6.00 1.65
CA TRP A 7 15.61 -7.16 2.22
C TRP A 7 15.42 -8.22 1.13
N ARG A 8 15.63 -9.49 1.45
CA ARG A 8 15.39 -10.62 0.53
C ARG A 8 14.37 -11.57 1.12
N ASN A 9 13.36 -11.95 0.34
CA ASN A 9 12.37 -12.94 0.74
C ASN A 9 12.78 -14.37 0.36
N GLU A 10 11.95 -15.33 0.75
CA GLU A 10 12.11 -16.77 0.47
C GLU A 10 12.12 -17.10 -1.03
N TYR A 11 11.50 -16.27 -1.87
CA TYR A 11 11.51 -16.41 -3.33
C TYR A 11 12.76 -15.81 -4.00
N GLY A 12 13.64 -15.17 -3.23
CA GLY A 12 14.83 -14.50 -3.73
C GLY A 12 14.60 -13.09 -4.29
N SER A 13 13.37 -12.58 -4.19
CA SER A 13 13.03 -11.21 -4.56
C SER A 13 13.66 -10.21 -3.59
N LEU A 14 14.00 -9.03 -4.09
CA LEU A 14 14.69 -7.99 -3.33
C LEU A 14 13.82 -6.76 -3.12
N MET A 15 13.81 -6.23 -1.91
CA MET A 15 13.14 -4.99 -1.57
C MET A 15 14.13 -4.03 -0.92
N THR A 16 14.41 -2.91 -1.57
CA THR A 16 15.26 -1.85 -1.02
C THR A 16 14.36 -0.72 -0.54
N LEU A 17 14.44 -0.41 0.76
CA LEU A 17 13.66 0.65 1.41
C LEU A 17 14.59 1.76 1.91
N SER A 18 14.15 3.00 1.75
CA SER A 18 14.67 4.17 2.43
C SER A 18 13.56 4.78 3.29
N VAL A 19 13.95 5.29 4.46
CA VAL A 19 13.11 6.24 5.20
C VAL A 19 13.36 7.58 4.54
N GLY A 20 12.32 8.16 3.95
CA GLY A 20 12.43 9.41 3.19
C GLY A 20 11.86 10.60 3.93
N ASP A 21 12.14 11.79 3.41
CA ASP A 21 11.44 13.04 3.68
C ASP A 21 10.06 13.00 2.97
N GLY A 22 9.22 12.04 3.38
CA GLY A 22 7.94 11.76 2.73
C GLY A 22 6.82 12.67 3.22
N VAL A 23 5.59 12.26 2.90
CA VAL A 23 4.35 12.98 3.25
C VAL A 23 4.13 13.13 4.77
N ALA A 24 4.82 12.31 5.57
CA ALA A 24 4.75 12.31 7.03
C ALA A 24 5.95 11.58 7.65
N PRO A 25 6.21 11.74 8.97
CA PRO A 25 7.17 10.92 9.69
C PRO A 25 6.93 9.42 9.49
N GLY A 26 8.02 8.65 9.37
CA GLY A 26 7.95 7.21 9.13
C GLY A 26 7.61 6.81 7.70
N ALA A 27 7.48 7.77 6.77
CA ALA A 27 7.27 7.47 5.36
C ALA A 27 8.42 6.65 4.76
N LEU A 28 8.04 5.60 4.04
CA LEU A 28 8.93 4.69 3.35
C LEU A 28 8.81 4.86 1.84
N ARG A 29 9.94 4.74 1.16
CA ARG A 29 10.03 4.62 -0.30
C ARG A 29 11.01 3.53 -0.66
N GLY A 30 10.85 2.96 -1.84
CA GLY A 30 11.71 1.87 -2.23
C GLY A 30 11.47 1.32 -3.62
N LEU A 31 12.21 0.27 -3.91
CA LEU A 31 12.06 -0.55 -5.10
C LEU A 31 11.93 -2.01 -4.71
N TYR A 32 10.97 -2.68 -5.32
CA TYR A 32 10.80 -4.12 -5.28
C TYR A 32 11.28 -4.73 -6.60
N ARG A 33 12.08 -5.78 -6.54
CA ARG A 33 12.55 -6.55 -7.68
C ARG A 33 12.09 -7.98 -7.52
N SER A 34 11.13 -8.37 -8.34
CA SER A 34 10.56 -9.70 -8.32
C SER A 34 11.44 -10.69 -9.08
N SER A 35 11.59 -11.88 -8.52
CA SER A 35 12.25 -13.04 -9.13
C SER A 35 11.26 -14.09 -9.63
N THR A 36 9.96 -13.91 -9.38
CA THR A 36 8.90 -14.90 -9.65
C THR A 36 7.72 -14.27 -10.37
N GLY A 37 7.19 -14.94 -11.39
CA GLY A 37 6.05 -14.44 -12.17
C GLY A 37 6.48 -13.28 -13.08
N SER A 38 5.99 -12.08 -12.81
CA SER A 38 6.44 -10.86 -13.51
C SER A 38 7.82 -10.45 -13.00
N VAL A 39 8.77 -10.33 -13.92
CA VAL A 39 10.15 -9.90 -13.66
C VAL A 39 10.23 -8.41 -13.98
N GLY A 40 10.75 -7.62 -13.04
CA GLY A 40 10.83 -6.17 -13.20
C GLY A 40 11.27 -5.46 -11.94
N SER A 41 11.25 -4.12 -12.01
CA SER A 41 11.49 -3.23 -10.86
C SER A 41 10.25 -2.37 -10.64
N TYR A 42 9.73 -2.37 -9.41
CA TYR A 42 8.43 -1.79 -9.07
C TYR A 42 8.59 -0.78 -7.93
N LEU A 43 7.83 0.32 -7.98
CA LEU A 43 7.84 1.31 -6.90
C LEU A 43 7.19 0.75 -5.63
N VAL A 44 7.80 1.11 -4.50
CA VAL A 44 7.27 0.85 -3.16
C VAL A 44 7.06 2.17 -2.44
N ALA A 45 5.90 2.33 -1.81
CA ALA A 45 5.59 3.44 -0.94
C ALA A 45 4.88 2.94 0.31
N GLY A 46 5.12 3.55 1.47
CA GLY A 46 4.45 3.09 2.68
C GLY A 46 4.85 3.85 3.92
N PHE A 47 4.67 3.21 5.07
CA PHE A 47 5.00 3.74 6.37
C PHE A 47 5.56 2.65 7.30
N ALA A 48 6.47 3.05 8.17
CA ALA A 48 6.78 2.33 9.40
C ALA A 48 6.21 3.12 10.59
N ALA A 49 5.77 2.39 11.62
CA ALA A 49 5.40 3.02 12.88
C ALA A 49 6.59 3.75 13.51
N ALA A 50 6.31 4.81 14.25
CA ALA A 50 7.33 5.64 14.88
C ALA A 50 8.18 4.89 15.92
N GLN A 51 7.59 3.89 16.59
CA GLN A 51 8.32 3.04 17.51
C GLN A 51 9.30 2.14 16.74
N ALA A 52 10.60 2.37 16.95
CA ALA A 52 11.64 1.54 16.38
C ALA A 52 11.60 0.12 16.95
N VAL A 53 12.10 -0.84 16.17
CA VAL A 53 12.21 -2.23 16.61
C VAL A 53 13.15 -2.33 17.82
N SER A 54 12.81 -3.23 18.73
CA SER A 54 13.62 -3.61 19.89
C SER A 54 13.74 -5.13 19.97
N LEU A 55 14.47 -5.64 20.97
CA LEU A 55 14.55 -7.07 21.23
C LEU A 55 13.19 -7.66 21.62
N ASP A 56 12.35 -6.87 22.30
CA ASP A 56 11.10 -7.35 22.87
C ASP A 56 9.87 -7.03 22.01
N HIS A 57 9.95 -6.01 21.15
CA HIS A 57 8.82 -5.50 20.37
C HIS A 57 9.20 -5.23 18.92
N GLY A 58 8.33 -5.69 18.01
CA GLY A 58 8.44 -5.41 16.58
C GLY A 58 8.06 -3.97 16.22
N GLN A 59 8.58 -3.49 15.09
CA GLN A 59 8.18 -2.23 14.47
C GLN A 59 7.18 -2.51 13.34
N PRO A 60 5.92 -2.08 13.46
CA PRO A 60 4.93 -2.23 12.39
C PRO A 60 5.33 -1.53 11.09
N VAL A 61 5.04 -2.18 9.97
CA VAL A 61 5.30 -1.66 8.62
C VAL A 61 4.11 -1.96 7.69
N ALA A 62 3.73 -0.98 6.88
CA ALA A 62 2.77 -1.13 5.79
C ALA A 62 3.35 -0.56 4.49
N LEU A 63 3.20 -1.29 3.39
CA LEU A 63 3.74 -0.96 2.08
C LEU A 63 2.66 -1.16 1.00
N SER A 64 2.78 -0.37 -0.06
CA SER A 64 2.00 -0.43 -1.29
C SER A 64 2.97 -0.63 -2.46
N ILE A 65 2.58 -1.47 -3.41
CA ILE A 65 3.34 -1.75 -4.64
C ILE A 65 2.39 -1.70 -5.83
N CYS A 66 2.83 -1.08 -6.92
CA CYS A 66 2.20 -1.20 -8.24
C CYS A 66 3.03 -2.14 -9.11
N TRP A 67 2.40 -3.13 -9.74
CA TRP A 67 3.09 -4.14 -10.57
C TRP A 67 3.35 -3.68 -12.00
N HIS A 68 3.38 -2.37 -12.23
CA HIS A 68 3.85 -1.81 -13.48
C HIS A 68 5.36 -1.63 -13.41
N SER A 69 6.11 -2.30 -14.29
CA SER A 69 7.57 -2.23 -14.26
C SER A 69 8.04 -0.82 -14.64
N LEU A 70 9.07 -0.33 -13.95
CA LEU A 70 9.78 0.91 -14.29
C LEU A 70 10.83 0.72 -15.38
N GLY A 71 11.15 -0.52 -15.74
CA GLY A 71 12.12 -0.82 -16.78
C GLY A 71 11.48 -0.87 -18.17
N GLY A 72 12.29 -1.23 -19.16
CA GLY A 72 11.85 -1.42 -20.54
C GLY A 72 11.35 -2.84 -20.82
N GLU A 73 10.96 -3.60 -19.80
CA GLU A 73 10.44 -4.95 -19.98
C GLU A 73 9.13 -4.94 -20.79
N GLN A 74 8.83 -6.06 -21.46
CA GLN A 74 7.59 -6.21 -22.19
C GLN A 74 6.40 -6.17 -21.23
N ALA A 75 5.36 -5.40 -21.59
CA ALA A 75 4.12 -5.36 -20.84
C ALA A 75 3.50 -6.76 -20.69
N ASP A 76 3.05 -7.08 -19.49
CA ASP A 76 2.34 -8.31 -19.16
C ASP A 76 1.04 -8.00 -18.38
N PRO A 77 0.13 -8.98 -18.17
CA PRO A 77 -1.13 -8.74 -17.48
C PRO A 77 -0.99 -8.18 -16.05
N SER A 78 0.14 -8.41 -15.38
CA SER A 78 0.37 -7.94 -14.02
C SER A 78 0.55 -6.42 -13.92
N TRP A 79 0.79 -5.73 -15.03
CA TRP A 79 0.92 -4.26 -15.05
C TRP A 79 -0.33 -3.51 -14.59
N GLN A 80 -1.46 -4.21 -14.48
CA GLN A 80 -2.71 -3.68 -13.96
C GLN A 80 -2.99 -4.07 -12.50
N TRP A 81 -2.06 -4.75 -11.84
CA TRP A 81 -2.20 -5.24 -10.47
C TRP A 81 -1.53 -4.33 -9.45
N THR A 82 -1.93 -4.49 -8.19
CA THR A 82 -1.29 -3.84 -7.05
C THR A 82 -1.14 -4.80 -5.89
N SER A 83 -0.28 -4.46 -4.92
CA SER A 83 -0.19 -5.19 -3.65
C SER A 83 -0.21 -4.25 -2.47
N GLY A 84 -0.87 -4.66 -1.39
CA GLY A 84 -0.66 -4.14 -0.05
C GLY A 84 0.14 -5.15 0.78
N LEU A 85 1.13 -4.72 1.54
CA LEU A 85 1.87 -5.56 2.46
C LEU A 85 1.84 -4.95 3.86
N SER A 86 1.48 -5.72 4.88
CA SER A 86 1.46 -5.23 6.27
C SER A 86 2.01 -6.27 7.23
N GLY A 87 2.77 -5.83 8.22
CA GLY A 87 3.33 -6.70 9.25
C GLY A 87 4.29 -5.93 10.13
N GLN A 88 5.44 -6.53 10.47
CA GLN A 88 6.44 -5.86 11.29
C GLN A 88 7.86 -6.37 11.05
N LEU A 89 8.82 -5.51 11.37
CA LEU A 89 10.21 -5.87 11.60
C LEU A 89 10.38 -6.35 13.05
N SER A 90 11.00 -7.50 13.26
CA SER A 90 11.32 -8.05 14.58
C SER A 90 12.77 -8.49 14.65
N VAL A 91 13.30 -8.67 15.87
CA VAL A 91 14.56 -9.40 16.10
C VAL A 91 14.23 -10.82 16.54
N VAL A 92 14.78 -11.82 15.85
CA VAL A 92 14.58 -13.24 16.12
C VAL A 92 15.94 -13.90 16.18
N ASP A 93 16.29 -14.45 17.34
CA ASP A 93 17.60 -15.08 17.57
C ASP A 93 18.78 -14.16 17.23
N GLY A 94 18.63 -12.86 17.54
CA GLY A 94 19.63 -11.81 17.25
C GLY A 94 19.60 -11.26 15.82
N GLU A 95 18.78 -11.83 14.93
CA GLU A 95 18.69 -11.43 13.53
C GLU A 95 17.44 -10.59 13.24
N GLU A 96 17.57 -9.58 12.40
CA GLU A 96 16.44 -8.79 11.92
C GLU A 96 15.64 -9.58 10.87
N VAL A 97 14.34 -9.75 11.13
CA VAL A 97 13.39 -10.45 10.25
C VAL A 97 12.17 -9.55 10.03
N LEU A 98 11.90 -9.21 8.77
CA LEU A 98 10.71 -8.48 8.36
C LEU A 98 9.67 -9.47 7.88
N THR A 99 8.56 -9.59 8.61
CA THR A 99 7.47 -10.52 8.28
C THR A 99 6.24 -9.75 7.85
N LEU A 100 5.78 -9.96 6.62
CA LEU A 100 4.67 -9.21 6.01
C LEU A 100 3.60 -10.16 5.50
N SER A 101 2.35 -9.91 5.88
CA SER A 101 1.19 -10.42 5.14
C SER A 101 1.05 -9.62 3.84
N HIS A 102 1.05 -10.32 2.72
CA HIS A 102 0.95 -9.78 1.38
C HIS A 102 -0.45 -10.02 0.84
N LEU A 103 -1.12 -8.94 0.43
CA LEU A 103 -2.39 -8.95 -0.28
C LEU A 103 -2.15 -8.46 -1.71
N LEU A 104 -2.25 -9.36 -2.69
CA LEU A 104 -2.21 -9.05 -4.12
C LEU A 104 -3.63 -8.84 -4.64
N MET A 105 -3.85 -7.75 -5.37
CA MET A 105 -5.07 -7.48 -6.15
C MET A 105 -4.78 -7.66 -7.63
N ALA A 106 -5.23 -8.79 -8.18
CA ALA A 106 -5.23 -9.06 -9.61
C ALA A 106 -6.54 -8.55 -10.23
N SER A 107 -6.54 -7.33 -10.78
CA SER A 107 -7.73 -6.70 -11.41
C SER A 107 -8.19 -7.38 -12.70
N GLY A 108 -7.33 -8.22 -13.30
CA GLY A 108 -7.61 -9.02 -14.49
C GLY A 108 -6.83 -10.33 -14.46
N ASP A 109 -7.24 -11.27 -15.31
CA ASP A 109 -6.63 -12.60 -15.40
C ASP A 109 -5.18 -12.54 -15.92
N PHE A 110 -4.35 -13.46 -15.44
CA PHE A 110 -3.06 -13.77 -16.04
C PHE A 110 -3.16 -15.17 -16.68
N PRO A 111 -3.30 -15.26 -18.02
CA PRO A 111 -3.48 -16.54 -18.71
C PRO A 111 -2.40 -17.55 -18.34
N GLY A 112 -2.83 -18.73 -17.89
CA GLY A 112 -1.94 -19.82 -17.51
C GLY A 112 -1.29 -19.70 -16.12
N LEU A 113 -1.54 -18.62 -15.38
CA LEU A 113 -1.01 -18.43 -14.02
C LEU A 113 -2.12 -18.37 -12.97
N MET A 114 -3.01 -17.39 -13.05
CA MET A 114 -4.08 -17.19 -12.07
C MET A 114 -5.24 -16.32 -12.62
N PRO A 115 -6.48 -16.52 -12.17
CA PRO A 115 -7.60 -15.62 -12.49
C PRO A 115 -7.51 -14.30 -11.72
N ALA A 116 -8.34 -13.32 -12.09
CA ALA A 116 -8.54 -12.10 -11.33
C ALA A 116 -9.03 -12.40 -9.90
N GLY A 117 -8.61 -11.62 -8.91
CA GLY A 117 -9.01 -11.82 -7.53
C GLY A 117 -8.06 -11.21 -6.50
N HIS A 118 -8.29 -11.57 -5.24
CA HIS A 118 -7.44 -11.22 -4.10
C HIS A 118 -6.68 -12.46 -3.64
N TYR A 119 -5.35 -12.35 -3.55
CA TYR A 119 -4.48 -13.44 -3.09
C TYR A 119 -3.74 -12.99 -1.84
N ILE A 120 -3.71 -13.85 -0.82
CA ILE A 120 -3.04 -13.56 0.45
C ILE A 120 -1.92 -14.57 0.66
N ASP A 121 -0.76 -14.07 1.02
CA ASP A 121 0.40 -14.87 1.42
C ASP A 121 1.12 -14.22 2.62
N LYS A 122 2.04 -14.94 3.24
CA LYS A 122 2.90 -14.42 4.32
C LYS A 122 4.36 -14.57 3.92
N LEU A 123 5.02 -13.44 3.72
CA LEU A 123 6.39 -13.36 3.24
C LEU A 123 7.36 -13.06 4.38
N SER A 124 8.51 -13.72 4.38
CA SER A 124 9.56 -13.55 5.37
C SER A 124 10.83 -13.03 4.73
N TYR A 125 11.23 -11.82 5.12
CA TYR A 125 12.39 -11.14 4.58
C TYR A 125 13.54 -11.11 5.59
N ARG A 126 14.76 -11.34 5.08
CA ARG A 126 16.01 -11.17 5.82
C ARG A 126 16.83 -10.04 5.24
N ARG A 127 17.59 -9.34 6.08
CA ARG A 127 18.48 -8.27 5.62
C ARG A 127 19.59 -8.84 4.75
N CYS A 128 19.87 -8.18 3.62
CA CYS A 128 21.02 -8.47 2.79
C CYS A 128 22.27 -7.80 3.39
N ALA A 129 23.27 -8.60 3.79
CA ALA A 129 24.56 -8.07 4.25
C ALA A 129 25.34 -7.37 3.11
N ASN A 130 25.28 -7.95 1.90
CA ASN A 130 25.91 -7.43 0.68
C ASN A 130 24.84 -7.15 -0.37
N PRO A 131 24.12 -6.02 -0.29
CA PRO A 131 23.09 -5.71 -1.26
C PRO A 131 23.71 -5.45 -2.64
N PRO A 132 23.10 -5.94 -3.73
CA PRO A 132 23.48 -5.47 -5.07
C PRO A 132 23.21 -3.97 -5.17
N SER A 133 23.95 -3.28 -6.05
CA SER A 133 23.72 -1.85 -6.29
C SER A 133 22.25 -1.62 -6.66
N ALA A 134 21.57 -0.84 -5.82
CA ALA A 134 20.19 -0.44 -6.07
C ALA A 134 20.23 0.72 -7.07
N PRO A 135 19.38 0.70 -8.11
CA PRO A 135 19.26 1.85 -9.00
C PRO A 135 18.70 3.01 -8.20
N ALA A 136 19.09 4.23 -8.57
CA ALA A 136 18.55 5.43 -7.94
C ALA A 136 17.02 5.44 -8.09
N ILE A 137 16.31 5.74 -7.00
CA ILE A 137 14.87 5.98 -7.05
C ILE A 137 14.66 7.34 -7.70
N VAL A 138 14.57 7.38 -9.02
CA VAL A 138 14.26 8.61 -9.75
C VAL A 138 12.76 8.79 -9.70
N ARG A 139 12.30 9.87 -9.02
CA ARG A 139 10.91 10.28 -9.02
C ARG A 139 10.65 11.16 -10.25
N PRO A 140 9.85 10.73 -11.23
CA PRO A 140 9.35 11.67 -12.21
C PRO A 140 8.50 12.73 -11.49
N ALA A 141 8.62 13.99 -11.90
CA ALA A 141 7.76 15.04 -11.36
C ALA A 141 6.29 14.67 -11.68
N ALA A 142 5.51 14.38 -10.65
CA ALA A 142 4.11 14.03 -10.83
C ALA A 142 3.33 15.26 -11.29
N ALA A 143 2.62 15.15 -12.41
CA ALA A 143 1.67 16.15 -12.83
C ALA A 143 0.33 15.90 -12.12
N THR A 144 -0.28 16.95 -11.58
CA THR A 144 -1.63 16.83 -11.01
C THR A 144 -2.60 16.50 -12.13
N MET A 145 -3.40 15.45 -11.95
CA MET A 145 -4.40 15.02 -12.92
C MET A 145 -5.76 14.86 -12.23
N ASN A 146 -6.83 15.12 -12.98
CA ASN A 146 -8.18 14.70 -12.61
C ASN A 146 -8.30 13.18 -12.81
N HIS A 147 -7.85 12.39 -11.82
CA HIS A 147 -8.09 10.94 -11.80
C HIS A 147 -9.43 10.64 -11.11
N PRO A 148 -10.21 9.63 -11.55
CA PRO A 148 -11.46 9.24 -10.88
C PRO A 148 -11.32 8.80 -9.42
N LEU A 149 -10.09 8.50 -8.97
CA LEU A 149 -9.77 8.20 -7.57
C LEU A 149 -9.66 9.48 -6.72
N ALA A 150 -9.32 10.61 -7.33
CA ALA A 150 -9.13 11.86 -6.61
C ALA A 150 -10.49 12.39 -6.14
N GLY A 151 -10.58 12.71 -4.84
CA GLY A 151 -11.83 13.13 -4.21
C GLY A 151 -11.94 12.69 -2.76
N GLU A 152 -13.12 12.93 -2.20
CA GLU A 152 -13.48 12.50 -0.84
C GLU A 152 -14.40 11.27 -0.93
N TRP A 153 -14.09 10.24 -0.16
CA TRP A 153 -14.78 8.96 -0.16
C TRP A 153 -15.22 8.62 1.26
N CYS A 154 -16.47 8.21 1.45
CA CYS A 154 -17.03 7.87 2.76
C CYS A 154 -17.20 6.36 2.89
N GLY A 155 -16.64 5.79 3.95
CA GLY A 155 -16.79 4.39 4.32
C GLY A 155 -18.03 4.16 5.18
N GLY A 156 -18.63 2.97 5.08
CA GLY A 156 -19.77 2.57 5.92
C GLY A 156 -19.46 2.50 7.42
N ASP A 157 -18.18 2.49 7.78
CA ASP A 157 -17.66 2.50 9.16
C ASP A 157 -17.44 3.93 9.72
N GLY A 158 -17.84 4.96 8.96
CA GLY A 158 -17.70 6.37 9.33
C GLY A 158 -16.31 6.95 9.05
N THR A 159 -15.44 6.20 8.36
CA THR A 159 -14.16 6.74 7.89
C THR A 159 -14.33 7.57 6.62
N VAL A 160 -13.43 8.54 6.41
CA VAL A 160 -13.40 9.36 5.19
C VAL A 160 -12.00 9.36 4.59
N LEU A 161 -11.86 8.96 3.32
CA LEU A 161 -10.62 9.06 2.56
C LEU A 161 -10.64 10.31 1.68
N LYS A 162 -9.63 11.17 1.80
CA LYS A 162 -9.43 12.30 0.88
C LYS A 162 -8.16 12.06 0.09
N LEU A 163 -8.29 11.83 -1.22
CA LEU A 163 -7.21 11.35 -2.08
C LEU A 163 -6.92 12.33 -3.21
N VAL A 164 -5.64 12.42 -3.56
CA VAL A 164 -5.10 13.07 -4.75
C VAL A 164 -4.24 12.06 -5.50
N ALA A 165 -4.35 12.05 -6.83
CA ALA A 165 -3.54 11.21 -7.69
C ALA A 165 -2.65 12.07 -8.60
N GLY A 166 -1.36 11.74 -8.67
CA GLY A 166 -0.40 12.35 -9.58
C GLY A 166 0.09 11.30 -10.58
N LEU A 167 -0.11 11.56 -11.87
CA LEU A 167 0.38 10.63 -12.90
C LEU A 167 1.90 10.78 -13.01
N LEU A 168 2.59 9.64 -13.09
CA LEU A 168 3.96 9.61 -13.58
C LEU A 168 3.86 9.51 -15.12
N PRO A 169 4.40 10.49 -15.88
CA PRO A 169 4.37 10.44 -17.34
C PRO A 169 4.89 9.10 -17.86
N ASP A 170 4.18 8.52 -18.85
CA ASP A 170 4.51 7.26 -19.52
C ASP A 170 4.56 6.00 -18.64
N ALA A 171 4.20 6.09 -17.35
CA ALA A 171 4.36 4.98 -16.42
C ALA A 171 3.14 4.05 -16.32
N GLY A 172 1.99 4.35 -16.93
CA GLY A 172 0.81 3.47 -16.86
C GLY A 172 0.21 3.24 -15.46
N PHE A 173 0.57 4.06 -14.47
CA PHE A 173 -0.05 4.15 -13.15
C PHE A 173 0.09 5.57 -12.57
N ALA A 174 -0.57 5.83 -11.44
CA ALA A 174 -0.45 7.08 -10.69
C ALA A 174 -0.04 6.84 -9.23
N GLU A 175 0.77 7.75 -8.69
CA GLU A 175 1.00 7.86 -7.25
C GLU A 175 -0.24 8.46 -6.59
N VAL A 176 -0.62 7.89 -5.44
CA VAL A 176 -1.75 8.36 -4.63
C VAL A 176 -1.21 8.89 -3.30
N SER A 177 -1.74 10.03 -2.87
CA SER A 177 -1.50 10.60 -1.54
C SER A 177 -2.78 11.19 -0.99
N GLY A 178 -2.85 11.36 0.32
CA GLY A 178 -4.06 11.87 0.95
C GLY A 178 -4.08 11.72 2.45
N VAL A 179 -5.30 11.78 2.99
CA VAL A 179 -5.57 11.53 4.41
C VAL A 179 -6.75 10.59 4.58
N LEU A 180 -6.70 9.78 5.64
CA LEU A 180 -7.83 9.00 6.15
C LEU A 180 -8.28 9.66 7.46
N SER A 181 -9.55 10.02 7.56
CA SER A 181 -10.16 10.59 8.74
C SER A 181 -10.98 9.53 9.46
N CYS A 182 -10.76 9.35 10.76
CA CYS A 182 -11.57 8.48 11.62
C CYS A 182 -11.72 9.13 13.00
N LYS A 183 -12.96 9.27 13.49
CA LYS A 183 -13.25 9.83 14.83
C LYS A 183 -12.57 11.19 15.12
N GLY A 184 -12.45 12.04 14.11
CA GLY A 184 -11.82 13.37 14.23
C GLY A 184 -10.28 13.36 14.20
N HIS A 185 -9.65 12.22 13.96
CA HIS A 185 -8.21 12.09 13.73
C HIS A 185 -7.93 11.88 12.24
N GLU A 186 -6.98 12.63 11.69
CA GLU A 186 -6.52 12.47 10.31
C GLU A 186 -5.15 11.80 10.28
N VAL A 187 -5.00 10.80 9.43
CA VAL A 187 -3.76 10.05 9.25
C VAL A 187 -3.31 10.05 7.80
N PRO A 188 -1.99 10.11 7.52
CA PRO A 188 -1.47 10.19 6.16
C PRO A 188 -1.71 8.90 5.38
N VAL A 189 -2.01 9.06 4.10
CA VAL A 189 -2.20 7.97 3.12
C VAL A 189 -1.19 8.14 1.98
N THR A 190 -0.61 7.03 1.52
CA THR A 190 0.20 7.00 0.29
C THR A 190 -0.01 5.68 -0.45
N GLY A 191 0.17 5.64 -1.76
CA GLY A 191 0.02 4.40 -2.51
C GLY A 191 0.01 4.61 -4.01
N PHE A 192 -0.67 3.71 -4.71
CA PHE A 192 -0.72 3.67 -6.16
C PHE A 192 -2.09 3.24 -6.68
N ILE A 193 -2.38 3.65 -7.91
CA ILE A 193 -3.51 3.17 -8.70
C ILE A 193 -3.06 2.90 -10.13
N THR A 194 -3.52 1.80 -10.71
CA THR A 194 -3.17 1.43 -12.09
C THR A 194 -3.99 2.24 -13.10
N SER A 195 -3.32 2.70 -14.16
CA SER A 195 -4.01 3.32 -15.30
C SER A 195 -4.62 2.18 -16.11
N GLY A 196 -5.94 2.14 -16.23
CA GLY A 196 -6.59 1.11 -17.04
C GLY A 196 -6.18 1.32 -18.49
N SER A 197 -5.34 0.44 -19.04
CA SER A 197 -5.01 0.43 -20.45
C SER A 197 -5.94 -0.56 -21.16
N GLY A 198 -6.87 -0.02 -21.96
CA GLY A 198 -7.82 -0.80 -22.75
C GLY A 198 -9.28 -0.48 -22.43
N THR A 199 -10.13 -0.51 -23.45
CA THR A 199 -11.57 -0.18 -23.41
C THR A 199 -12.44 -1.15 -22.61
N ALA A 200 -11.85 -2.16 -21.95
CA ALA A 200 -12.56 -3.27 -21.32
C ALA A 200 -12.48 -3.30 -19.77
N VAL A 201 -11.60 -2.51 -19.15
CA VAL A 201 -11.37 -2.61 -17.70
C VAL A 201 -12.18 -1.53 -16.97
N SER A 202 -13.34 -1.91 -16.44
CA SER A 202 -14.18 -1.03 -15.62
C SER A 202 -13.63 -0.83 -14.19
N ARG A 203 -12.59 -1.57 -13.80
CA ARG A 203 -12.05 -1.60 -12.44
C ARG A 203 -10.53 -1.41 -12.38
N HIS A 204 -10.08 -0.36 -11.72
CA HIS A 204 -8.66 -0.09 -11.53
C HIS A 204 -8.16 -0.69 -10.22
N ALA A 205 -7.00 -1.35 -10.23
CA ALA A 205 -6.39 -1.85 -8.99
C ALA A 205 -5.82 -0.67 -8.19
N VAL A 206 -6.08 -0.68 -6.89
CA VAL A 206 -5.64 0.35 -5.94
C VAL A 206 -4.86 -0.33 -4.83
N SER A 207 -3.77 0.30 -4.37
CA SER A 207 -3.13 -0.08 -3.12
C SER A 207 -2.71 1.16 -2.35
N LEU A 208 -3.09 1.23 -1.07
CA LEU A 208 -2.84 2.33 -0.16
C LEU A 208 -2.13 1.82 1.10
N ALA A 209 -1.29 2.63 1.69
CA ALA A 209 -0.67 2.43 2.98
C ALA A 209 -1.01 3.61 3.89
N VAL A 210 -1.23 3.33 5.17
CA VAL A 210 -1.65 4.28 6.19
C VAL A 210 -0.86 4.03 7.47
N ALA A 211 -0.54 5.09 8.19
CA ALA A 211 -0.01 5.00 9.54
C ALA A 211 -0.85 5.82 10.51
N ASP A 212 -1.34 5.20 11.57
CA ASP A 212 -2.02 5.86 12.68
C ASP A 212 -1.08 5.86 13.92
N PRO A 213 -0.36 6.97 14.16
CA PRO A 213 0.52 7.08 15.32
C PRO A 213 -0.24 7.05 16.65
N GLY A 214 -1.49 7.54 16.68
CA GLY A 214 -2.31 7.57 17.89
C GLY A 214 -2.75 6.17 18.32
N ALA A 215 -3.05 5.30 17.36
CA ALA A 215 -3.36 3.89 17.61
C ALA A 215 -2.11 2.98 17.65
N GLY A 216 -0.94 3.47 17.23
CA GLY A 216 0.27 2.66 17.10
C GLY A 216 0.16 1.58 16.02
N THR A 217 -0.64 1.83 14.98
CA THR A 217 -0.95 0.86 13.92
C THR A 217 -0.53 1.38 12.55
N VAL A 218 -0.24 0.46 11.64
CA VAL A 218 -0.11 0.74 10.21
C VAL A 218 -1.03 -0.20 9.44
N ALA A 219 -1.52 0.22 8.28
CA ALA A 219 -2.38 -0.61 7.45
C ALA A 219 -1.98 -0.53 5.99
N ALA A 220 -2.02 -1.66 5.30
CA ALA A 220 -1.98 -1.73 3.85
C ALA A 220 -3.36 -2.15 3.35
N MET A 221 -3.91 -1.42 2.39
CA MET A 221 -5.23 -1.63 1.83
C MET A 221 -5.08 -1.87 0.32
N SER A 222 -5.71 -2.91 -0.23
CA SER A 222 -5.67 -3.17 -1.66
C SER A 222 -7.04 -3.65 -2.16
N GLY A 223 -7.40 -3.28 -3.38
CA GLY A 223 -8.69 -3.60 -3.97
C GLY A 223 -8.94 -2.83 -5.25
N THR A 224 -10.20 -2.49 -5.54
CA THR A 224 -10.59 -1.94 -6.84
C THR A 224 -11.40 -0.67 -6.76
N LEU A 225 -11.11 0.27 -7.68
CA LEU A 225 -11.96 1.41 -8.00
C LEU A 225 -12.88 1.06 -9.17
N ASP A 226 -14.19 1.15 -8.98
CA ASP A 226 -15.19 1.18 -10.04
C ASP A 226 -15.65 2.63 -10.22
N ALA A 227 -15.04 3.31 -11.19
CA ALA A 227 -15.28 4.73 -11.44
C ALA A 227 -16.71 5.00 -11.95
N ALA A 228 -17.32 4.05 -12.66
CA ALA A 228 -18.67 4.21 -13.18
C ALA A 228 -19.71 4.18 -12.06
N ARG A 229 -19.47 3.38 -11.02
CA ARG A 229 -20.35 3.28 -9.85
C ARG A 229 -19.97 4.23 -8.71
N GLY A 230 -18.81 4.87 -8.80
CA GLY A 230 -18.30 5.74 -7.73
C GLY A 230 -18.01 4.96 -6.44
N THR A 231 -17.56 3.71 -6.56
CA THR A 231 -17.29 2.81 -5.45
C THR A 231 -15.82 2.40 -5.41
N LEU A 232 -15.22 2.42 -4.22
CA LEU A 232 -13.87 1.96 -3.94
C LEU A 232 -13.93 0.84 -2.90
N GLN A 233 -13.59 -0.38 -3.31
CA GLN A 233 -13.58 -1.56 -2.44
C GLN A 233 -12.15 -1.87 -2.03
N LEU A 234 -11.90 -1.98 -0.73
CA LEU A 234 -10.57 -2.19 -0.18
C LEU A 234 -10.58 -3.30 0.87
N PHE A 235 -9.71 -4.29 0.70
CA PHE A 235 -9.32 -5.22 1.75
C PHE A 235 -8.13 -4.63 2.49
N SER A 236 -8.20 -4.59 3.82
CA SER A 236 -7.22 -3.96 4.70
C SER A 236 -6.50 -5.01 5.54
N LEU A 237 -5.17 -4.93 5.56
CA LEU A 237 -4.28 -5.62 6.49
C LEU A 237 -3.72 -4.59 7.46
N SER A 238 -4.15 -4.64 8.73
CA SER A 238 -3.71 -3.71 9.77
C SER A 238 -2.80 -4.41 10.76
N SER A 239 -1.61 -3.85 11.00
CA SER A 239 -0.59 -4.41 11.86
C SER A 239 -0.21 -3.47 13.01
N ARG A 240 0.14 -4.08 14.14
CA ARG A 240 0.57 -3.41 15.37
C ARG A 240 1.81 -4.08 15.94
N SER A 241 2.47 -3.39 16.86
CA SER A 241 3.66 -3.94 17.52
C SER A 241 3.28 -5.15 18.35
N THR A 242 4.02 -6.23 18.22
CA THR A 242 3.87 -7.44 19.03
C THR A 242 5.23 -7.92 19.54
N THR A 243 5.19 -8.72 20.61
CA THR A 243 6.36 -9.44 21.08
C THR A 243 6.71 -10.60 20.15
N SER A 244 7.87 -11.22 20.34
CA SER A 244 8.27 -12.41 19.58
C SER A 244 7.30 -13.59 19.77
N GLY A 245 6.66 -13.71 20.94
CA GLY A 245 5.67 -14.76 21.26
C GLY A 245 4.28 -14.50 20.67
N ASP A 246 3.92 -13.23 20.47
CA ASP A 246 2.57 -12.83 20.06
C ASP A 246 2.45 -12.53 18.55
N ARG A 247 3.50 -12.80 17.77
CA ARG A 247 3.56 -12.48 16.33
C ARG A 247 2.45 -13.12 15.49
N TYR A 248 1.81 -14.19 15.97
CA TYR A 248 0.67 -14.80 15.30
C TYR A 248 -0.54 -13.86 15.22
N ALA A 249 -0.65 -12.88 16.12
CA ALA A 249 -1.71 -11.88 16.18
C ALA A 249 -1.24 -10.49 15.70
N GLN A 250 -0.13 -10.43 14.96
CA GLN A 250 0.47 -9.16 14.53
C GLN A 250 -0.40 -8.38 13.53
N THR A 251 -1.15 -9.08 12.67
CA THR A 251 -1.90 -8.50 11.55
C THR A 251 -3.35 -8.98 11.61
N SER A 252 -4.27 -8.05 11.48
CA SER A 252 -5.71 -8.30 11.33
C SER A 252 -6.15 -7.95 9.90
N ALA A 253 -7.19 -8.64 9.42
CA ALA A 253 -7.76 -8.41 8.10
C ALA A 253 -9.20 -7.89 8.21
N SER A 254 -9.57 -6.95 7.36
CA SER A 254 -10.93 -6.42 7.25
C SER A 254 -11.23 -5.98 5.82
N HIS A 255 -12.49 -5.64 5.55
CA HIS A 255 -12.92 -5.10 4.27
C HIS A 255 -13.74 -3.83 4.51
N VAL A 256 -13.54 -2.83 3.67
CA VAL A 256 -14.31 -1.60 3.68
C VAL A 256 -14.65 -1.20 2.24
N GLU A 257 -15.89 -0.78 2.04
CA GLU A 257 -16.36 -0.16 0.81
C GLU A 257 -16.57 1.32 1.06
N TYR A 258 -16.04 2.13 0.16
CA TYR A 258 -16.19 3.57 0.17
C TYR A 258 -17.01 4.04 -1.03
N PHE A 259 -17.78 5.10 -0.80
CA PHE A 259 -18.60 5.77 -1.81
C PHE A 259 -18.11 7.20 -2.01
N LEU A 260 -17.99 7.61 -3.27
CA LEU A 260 -17.57 8.97 -3.61
C LEU A 260 -18.60 9.97 -3.06
N LEU A 261 -18.14 10.95 -2.28
CA LEU A 261 -18.98 12.04 -1.81
C LEU A 261 -19.24 13.03 -2.98
N PRO A 262 -20.51 13.31 -3.31
CA PRO A 262 -20.84 14.41 -4.20
C PRO A 262 -20.24 15.72 -3.66
N LYS A 263 -19.64 16.52 -4.55
CA LYS A 263 -19.06 17.84 -4.19
C LYS A 263 -20.07 18.76 -3.47
N ALA A 264 -21.37 18.51 -3.60
CA ALA A 264 -22.44 19.25 -2.93
C ALA A 264 -22.58 18.99 -1.42
N TRP A 265 -22.01 17.92 -0.86
CA TRP A 265 -22.09 17.62 0.58
C TRP A 265 -20.96 18.21 1.43
N ALA A 266 -19.89 18.74 0.83
CA ALA A 266 -18.77 19.34 1.56
C ALA A 266 -19.14 20.59 2.38
N HIS A 267 -20.37 21.10 2.24
CA HIS A 267 -20.90 22.25 3.01
C HIS A 267 -22.17 21.95 3.82
N ALA A 268 -22.70 20.72 3.76
CA ALA A 268 -23.84 20.35 4.60
C ALA A 268 -23.30 19.91 5.96
N LYS A 269 -23.48 20.75 6.99
CA LYS A 269 -23.31 20.33 8.39
C LYS A 269 -24.08 19.02 8.58
N MET A 270 -23.40 17.96 9.04
CA MET A 270 -24.07 16.73 9.45
C MET A 270 -25.24 17.11 10.37
N PRO A 271 -26.45 16.56 10.16
CA PRO A 271 -27.53 16.79 11.10
C PRO A 271 -27.06 16.28 12.46
N ALA A 272 -27.09 17.17 13.45
CA ALA A 272 -26.88 16.78 14.84
C ALA A 272 -27.80 15.60 15.13
N GLN A 273 -27.25 14.55 15.74
CA GLN A 273 -28.06 13.45 16.27
C GLN A 273 -29.16 14.08 17.13
N VAL A 274 -30.41 13.81 16.74
CA VAL A 274 -31.56 14.09 17.58
C VAL A 274 -31.43 13.14 18.76
N ALA A 275 -31.06 13.70 19.92
CA ALA A 275 -31.34 13.09 21.19
C ALA A 275 -32.86 13.15 21.39
N ASP A 276 -33.50 11.99 21.35
CA ASP A 276 -34.38 11.45 22.40
C ASP A 276 -34.90 10.06 21.99
#